data_AF-Q8I7B3-F1
#
_entry.id   AF-Q8I7B3-F1
#
_cell.length_a   1.000
_cell.length_b   1.000
_cell.length_c   1.000
_cell.angle_alpha   90.00
_cell.angle_beta   90.00
_cell.angle_gamma   90.00
#
_symmetry.space_group_name_H-M   'P 1'
#
loop_
_entity.id
_entity.type
_entity.pdbx_description
1 polymer ?
#
loop_
_entity_poly.entity_id
_entity_poly.type
_entity_poly.pdbx_seq_one_letter_code
_entity_poly.pdbx_strand_id
1 'polypeptide(L)'
;MGIVTNSERDPGGKRNLVKFGPDRIEKFLKANYHYIILRAHDIISTGYSKFADGQCITINSCTNYNKYNNDAGFFVVQKKFEMTPKIIRPLKDSDKYWQAEQKGDMSPLKSCIEEK
;
A
#
# COMPACT_ATOMS: atom_id res chain seq x y z
N MET A 1 10.17 18.27 8.53
CA MET A 1 10.00 18.46 7.08
C MET A 1 8.66 19.10 6.68
N GLY A 2 7.77 19.48 7.60
CA GLY A 2 6.67 20.41 7.31
C GLY A 2 5.70 19.92 6.23
N ILE A 3 5.20 20.88 5.43
CA ILE A 3 4.35 20.64 4.27
C ILE A 3 5.15 21.05 3.04
N VAL A 4 5.24 20.18 2.04
CA VAL A 4 5.94 20.47 0.78
C VAL A 4 5.03 20.25 -0.42
N THR A 5 5.29 20.95 -1.51
CA THR A 5 4.53 20.80 -2.76
C THR A 5 4.71 19.40 -3.34
N ASN A 6 3.64 18.82 -3.91
CA ASN A 6 3.71 17.54 -4.57
C ASN A 6 3.85 17.68 -6.09
N SER A 7 5.03 18.07 -6.57
CA SER A 7 5.27 18.34 -8.00
C SER A 7 5.05 17.11 -8.89
N GLU A 8 5.23 15.90 -8.35
CA GLU A 8 5.01 14.64 -9.08
C GLU A 8 3.52 14.41 -9.39
N ARG A 9 2.63 14.77 -8.47
CA ARG A 9 1.17 14.56 -8.63
C ARG A 9 0.40 15.83 -8.99
N ASP A 10 1.05 16.98 -8.93
CA ASP A 10 0.53 18.28 -9.36
C ASP A 10 1.55 19.00 -10.25
N PRO A 11 1.81 18.47 -11.46
CA PRO A 11 2.78 19.08 -12.39
C PRO A 11 2.34 20.47 -12.85
N GLY A 12 1.04 20.79 -12.77
CA GLY A 12 0.50 22.11 -13.07
C GLY A 12 0.69 23.14 -11.95
N GLY A 13 1.24 22.74 -10.80
CA GLY A 13 1.53 23.66 -9.69
C GLY A 13 0.29 24.33 -9.12
N LYS A 14 -0.88 23.68 -9.18
CA LYS A 14 -2.14 24.22 -8.64
C LYS A 14 -2.11 24.32 -7.11
N ARG A 15 -1.14 23.69 -6.45
CA ARG A 15 -0.89 23.64 -4.99
C ARG A 15 -2.04 23.02 -4.20
N ASN A 16 -2.89 22.23 -4.86
CA ASN A 16 -3.99 21.52 -4.21
C ASN A 16 -3.54 20.16 -3.63
N LEU A 17 -2.34 19.69 -4.00
CA LEU A 17 -1.75 18.45 -3.51
C LEU A 17 -0.39 18.74 -2.84
N VAL A 18 -0.24 18.25 -1.61
CA VAL A 18 0.97 18.43 -0.80
C VAL A 18 1.47 17.09 -0.26
N LYS A 19 2.75 17.04 0.09
CA LYS A 19 3.34 15.95 0.87
C LYS A 19 3.56 16.42 2.30
N PHE A 20 3.31 15.53 3.25
CA PHE A 20 3.47 15.78 4.68
C PHE A 20 4.75 15.11 5.19
N GLY A 21 5.59 15.89 5.87
CA GLY A 21 6.77 15.36 6.55
C GLY A 21 6.43 14.59 7.83
N PRO A 22 7.41 13.85 8.41
CA PRO A 22 7.19 13.06 9.63
C PRO A 22 6.65 13.88 10.81
N ASP A 23 7.08 15.13 10.95
CA ASP A 23 6.61 16.06 11.99
C ASP A 23 5.10 16.32 11.94
N ARG A 24 4.51 16.35 10.73
CA ARG A 24 3.07 16.53 10.54
C ARG A 24 2.30 15.26 10.88
N ILE A 25 2.86 14.10 10.53
CA ILE A 25 2.30 12.78 10.88
C ILE A 25 2.28 12.62 12.40
N GLU A 26 3.42 12.86 13.07
CA GLU A 26 3.55 12.73 14.52
C GLU A 26 2.59 13.67 15.26
N LYS A 27 2.54 14.95 14.86
CA LYS A 27 1.63 15.93 15.46
C LYS A 27 0.16 15.55 15.27
N PHE A 28 -0.21 15.08 14.08
CA PHE A 28 -1.57 14.63 13.80
C PHE A 28 -1.96 13.45 14.67
N LEU A 29 -1.11 12.42 14.75
CA LEU A 29 -1.36 11.24 15.56
C LEU A 29 -1.50 11.56 17.06
N LYS A 30 -0.60 12.39 17.60
CA LYS A 30 -0.66 12.85 18.99
C LYS A 30 -1.94 13.62 19.29
N ALA A 31 -2.34 14.55 18.42
CA ALA A 31 -3.53 15.37 18.63
C ALA A 31 -4.84 14.57 18.57
N ASN A 32 -4.84 13.43 17.86
CA ASN A 32 -6.03 12.59 17.67
C ASN A 32 -5.99 11.29 18.48
N TYR A 33 -5.01 11.11 19.38
CA TYR A 33 -4.85 9.89 20.19
C TYR A 33 -4.78 8.62 19.33
N HIS A 34 -3.98 8.67 18.26
CA HIS A 34 -3.77 7.55 17.33
C HIS A 34 -2.30 7.16 17.28
N TYR A 35 -2.02 5.91 16.92
CA TYR A 35 -0.66 5.36 16.83
C TYR A 35 -0.12 5.30 15.41
N ILE A 36 -1.01 5.12 14.41
CA ILE A 36 -0.60 4.82 13.04
C ILE A 36 -1.61 5.35 12.02
N ILE A 37 -1.11 5.76 10.86
CA ILE A 37 -1.89 6.03 9.65
C ILE A 37 -1.69 4.86 8.70
N LEU A 38 -2.79 4.23 8.28
CA LEU A 38 -2.80 3.29 7.16
C LEU A 38 -3.40 4.01 5.95
N ARG A 39 -2.65 4.06 4.84
CA ARG A 39 -3.11 4.69 3.60
C ARG A 39 -2.76 3.84 2.38
N ALA A 40 -3.30 4.23 1.23
CA ALA A 40 -3.00 3.62 -0.07
C ALA A 40 -2.45 4.68 -1.05
N HIS A 41 -2.73 4.52 -2.35
CA HIS A 41 -2.59 5.49 -3.43
C HIS A 41 -1.18 5.65 -4.05
N ASP A 42 -0.09 5.35 -3.35
CA ASP A 42 1.25 5.31 -3.97
C ASP A 42 1.58 3.89 -4.45
N ILE A 43 2.22 3.79 -5.62
CA ILE A 43 2.71 2.52 -6.16
C ILE A 43 3.96 2.15 -5.35
N ILE A 44 3.88 1.05 -4.63
CA ILE A 44 4.99 0.51 -3.83
C ILE A 44 5.41 -0.83 -4.42
N SER A 45 6.70 -0.99 -4.72
CA SER A 45 7.24 -2.20 -5.34
C SER A 45 7.03 -3.47 -4.50
N THR A 46 7.05 -3.35 -3.18
CA THR A 46 6.97 -4.46 -2.20
C THR A 46 5.58 -4.66 -1.62
N GLY A 47 4.54 -4.03 -2.17
CA GLY A 47 3.16 -4.11 -1.66
C GLY A 47 2.87 -3.25 -0.43
N TYR A 48 3.87 -2.91 0.37
CA TYR A 48 3.75 -1.89 1.41
C TYR A 48 5.08 -1.19 1.71
N SER A 49 5.01 0.03 2.26
CA SER A 49 6.17 0.79 2.75
C SER A 49 5.87 1.47 4.08
N LYS A 50 6.92 1.68 4.87
CA LYS A 50 6.86 2.41 6.13
C LYS A 50 7.45 3.81 5.94
N PHE A 51 6.84 4.79 6.59
CA PHE A 51 7.30 6.17 6.65
C PHE A 51 7.13 6.70 8.08
N ALA A 52 7.87 7.77 8.43
CA ALA A 52 7.82 8.41 9.75
C ALA A 52 7.98 7.39 10.90
N ASP A 53 9.07 6.62 10.88
CA ASP A 53 9.35 5.57 11.88
C ASP A 53 8.22 4.53 12.03
N GLY A 54 7.54 4.22 10.92
CA GLY A 54 6.43 3.27 10.90
C GLY A 54 5.09 3.83 11.38
N GLN A 55 5.01 5.11 11.74
CA GLN A 55 3.76 5.79 12.09
C GLN A 55 2.84 6.02 10.89
N CYS A 56 3.35 5.91 9.67
CA CYS A 56 2.56 5.91 8.44
C CYS A 56 2.95 4.73 7.58
N ILE A 57 1.98 3.87 7.25
CA ILE A 57 2.16 2.74 6.36
C ILE A 57 1.34 2.99 5.09
N THR A 58 2.00 2.87 3.95
CA THR A 58 1.33 2.85 2.65
C THR A 58 1.20 1.40 2.17
N ILE A 59 -0.02 1.01 1.78
CA ILE A 59 -0.37 -0.33 1.30
C ILE A 59 -0.86 -0.23 -0.14
N ASN A 60 -0.36 -1.11 -1.00
CA ASN A 60 -0.85 -1.29 -2.36
C ASN A 60 -1.28 -2.74 -2.53
N SER A 61 -2.54 -2.99 -2.91
CA SER A 61 -3.09 -4.35 -2.99
C SER A 61 -3.28 -4.86 -4.43
N CYS A 62 -2.75 -4.15 -5.43
CA CYS A 62 -2.78 -4.57 -6.83
C CYS A 62 -1.40 -5.06 -7.27
N THR A 63 -1.25 -6.33 -7.64
CA THR A 63 -0.03 -6.83 -8.29
C THR A 63 0.09 -6.27 -9.69
N ASN A 64 1.32 -6.00 -10.13
CA ASN A 64 1.62 -5.51 -11.49
C ASN A 64 0.72 -4.35 -11.95
N TYR A 65 0.36 -3.45 -11.03
CA TYR A 65 -0.50 -2.31 -11.31
C TYR A 65 0.09 -1.54 -12.48
N ASN A 66 -0.68 -1.29 -13.55
CA ASN A 66 -0.25 -0.61 -14.78
C ASN A 66 1.14 -1.04 -15.30
N LYS A 67 1.46 -2.34 -15.26
CA LYS A 67 2.73 -2.93 -15.74
C LYS A 67 3.99 -2.49 -14.96
N TYR A 68 3.84 -2.02 -13.72
CA TYR A 68 4.96 -1.64 -12.86
C TYR A 68 5.65 -2.83 -12.18
N ASN A 69 5.21 -4.07 -12.41
CA ASN A 69 5.78 -5.30 -11.85
C ASN A 69 5.95 -5.25 -10.30
N ASN A 70 5.00 -4.60 -9.61
CA ASN A 70 5.01 -4.49 -8.17
C ASN A 70 4.29 -5.68 -7.51
N ASP A 71 4.71 -6.01 -6.30
CA ASP A 71 3.99 -6.89 -5.39
C ASP A 71 2.75 -6.15 -4.82
N ALA A 72 1.76 -6.92 -4.40
CA ALA A 72 0.66 -6.45 -3.58
C ALA A 72 0.88 -6.83 -2.11
N GLY A 73 0.30 -6.06 -1.21
CA GLY A 73 0.31 -6.30 0.21
C GLY A 73 -1.06 -6.10 0.83
N PHE A 74 -1.30 -6.81 1.92
CA PHE A 74 -2.38 -6.55 2.86
C PHE A 74 -1.88 -6.82 4.28
N PHE A 75 -2.62 -6.33 5.28
CA PHE A 75 -2.27 -6.53 6.69
C PHE A 75 -3.35 -7.33 7.39
N VAL A 76 -2.93 -8.33 8.16
CA VAL A 76 -3.76 -8.99 9.14
C VAL A 76 -3.59 -8.24 10.46
N VAL A 77 -4.66 -7.61 10.93
CA VAL A 77 -4.69 -6.91 12.22
C VAL A 77 -5.32 -7.83 13.24
N GLN A 78 -4.54 -8.23 14.24
CA GLN A 78 -4.96 -9.13 15.30
C GLN A 78 -5.31 -8.34 16.58
N LYS A 79 -5.67 -9.09 17.64
CA LYS A 79 -5.86 -8.52 18.98
C LYS A 79 -4.56 -7.83 19.43
N LYS A 80 -4.70 -6.87 20.35
CA LYS A 80 -3.57 -6.05 20.86
C LYS A 80 -2.82 -5.26 19.77
N PHE A 81 -3.47 -4.97 18.64
CA PHE A 81 -2.91 -4.20 17.51
C PHE A 81 -1.66 -4.82 16.88
N GLU A 82 -1.51 -6.15 16.97
CA GLU A 82 -0.47 -6.85 16.22
C GLU A 82 -0.81 -6.83 14.73
N MET A 83 0.11 -6.29 13.92
CA MET A 83 -0.06 -6.10 12.49
C MET A 83 0.94 -6.94 11.71
N THR A 84 0.44 -7.97 11.02
CA THR A 84 1.28 -8.85 10.20
C THR A 84 1.05 -8.56 8.71
N PRO A 85 2.09 -8.13 7.97
CA PRO A 85 1.98 -7.96 6.53
C PRO A 85 1.93 -9.32 5.83
N LYS A 86 1.11 -9.42 4.79
CA LYS A 86 1.05 -10.54 3.86
C LYS A 86 1.30 -10.00 2.45
N ILE A 87 2.20 -10.65 1.72
CA ILE A 87 2.64 -10.23 0.39
C ILE A 87 2.06 -11.20 -0.65
N ILE A 88 1.62 -10.62 -1.76
CA ILE A 88 1.11 -11.31 -2.92
C ILE A 88 1.98 -10.91 -4.10
N ARG A 89 2.66 -11.87 -4.72
CA ARG A 89 3.52 -11.60 -5.89
C ARG A 89 2.73 -11.73 -7.19
N PRO A 90 3.08 -10.97 -8.24
CA PRO A 90 2.46 -11.13 -9.54
C PRO A 90 2.68 -12.54 -10.11
N LEU A 91 1.63 -13.14 -10.66
CA LEU A 91 1.71 -14.40 -11.37
C LEU A 91 2.43 -14.23 -12.72
N LYS A 92 3.20 -15.26 -13.10
CA LYS A 92 3.66 -15.40 -14.48
C LYS A 92 2.43 -15.67 -15.35
N ASP A 93 2.21 -14.90 -16.41
CA ASP A 93 1.00 -14.96 -17.28
C ASP A 93 -0.33 -14.55 -16.61
N SER A 94 -0.34 -13.45 -15.84
CA SER A 94 -1.53 -12.90 -15.16
C SER A 94 -2.81 -12.84 -16.01
N ASP A 95 -2.69 -12.60 -17.31
CA ASP A 95 -3.83 -12.45 -18.24
C ASP A 95 -4.67 -13.73 -18.36
N LYS A 96 -4.05 -14.91 -18.21
CA LYS A 96 -4.76 -16.21 -18.27
C LYS A 96 -5.64 -16.43 -17.05
N TYR A 97 -5.25 -15.88 -15.90
CA TYR A 97 -5.92 -16.12 -14.62
C TYR A 97 -7.20 -15.30 -14.46
N TRP A 98 -7.23 -14.07 -14.98
CA TRP A 98 -8.46 -13.26 -15.02
C TRP A 98 -9.61 -14.01 -15.74
N GLN A 99 -9.28 -14.79 -16.76
CA GLN A 99 -10.26 -15.60 -17.48
C GLN A 99 -10.67 -16.87 -16.71
N ALA A 100 -9.80 -17.42 -15.86
CA ALA A 100 -10.09 -18.60 -15.03
C ALA A 100 -10.99 -18.24 -13.83
N GLU A 101 -10.74 -17.11 -13.17
CA GLU A 101 -11.58 -16.60 -12.08
C GLU A 101 -13.02 -16.34 -12.50
N GLN A 102 -13.24 -15.78 -13.71
CA GLN A 102 -14.60 -15.59 -14.25
C GLN A 102 -15.38 -16.91 -14.40
N LYS A 103 -14.68 -18.05 -14.42
CA LYS A 103 -15.27 -19.40 -14.45
C LYS A 103 -15.40 -20.04 -13.06
N GLY A 104 -15.07 -19.31 -12.00
CA GLY A 104 -15.18 -19.77 -10.60
C GLY A 104 -13.98 -20.57 -10.07
N ASP A 105 -12.87 -20.65 -10.81
CA ASP A 105 -11.65 -21.34 -10.34
C ASP A 105 -10.82 -20.42 -9.43
N MET A 106 -10.82 -20.73 -8.13
CA MET A 106 -10.10 -19.99 -7.09
C MET A 106 -8.68 -20.54 -6.82
N SER A 107 -8.26 -21.60 -7.50
CA SER A 107 -6.94 -22.22 -7.28
C SER A 107 -5.75 -21.25 -7.52
N PRO A 108 -5.81 -20.29 -8.46
CA PRO A 108 -4.71 -19.35 -8.68
C PRO A 108 -4.51 -18.35 -7.54
N LEU A 109 -5.59 -17.89 -6.90
CA LEU A 109 -5.49 -16.93 -5.79
C LEU A 109 -4.75 -17.51 -4.59
N LYS A 110 -4.95 -18.81 -4.33
CA LYS A 110 -4.31 -19.51 -3.21
C LYS A 110 -2.80 -19.66 -3.39
N SER A 111 -2.30 -19.76 -4.62
CA SER A 111 -0.87 -19.92 -4.90
C SER A 111 -0.07 -18.61 -4.81
N CYS A 112 -0.74 -17.46 -4.81
CA CYS A 112 -0.10 -16.15 -4.80
C CYS A 112 0.21 -15.62 -3.40
N ILE A 113 -0.46 -16.13 -2.37
CA ILE A 113 -0.31 -15.69 -0.99
C ILE A 113 0.86 -16.47 -0.38
N GLU A 114 1.94 -15.78 -0.01
CA GLU A 114 2.97 -16.40 0.82
C GLU A 114 2.43 -16.64 2.24
N GLU A 115 2.08 -17.88 2.52
CA GLU A 115 1.93 -18.37 3.89
C GLU A 115 3.33 -18.67 4.43
N LYS A 116 3.87 -17.75 5.24
CA LYS A 116 4.90 -18.07 6.22
C LYS A 116 4.28 -18.80 7.40
#